data_AF-A0A960BS90-F1
#
_entry.id   AF-A0A960BS90-F1
#
_cell.length_a   1.000
_cell.length_b   1.000
_cell.length_c   1.000
_cell.angle_alpha   90.00
_cell.angle_beta   90.00
_cell.angle_gamma   90.00
#
_symmetry.space_group_name_H-M   'P 1'
#
loop_
_entity.id
_entity.type
_entity.pdbx_description
1 polymer ?
#
loop_
_entity_poly.entity_id
_entity_poly.type
_entity_poly.pdbx_seq_one_letter_code
_entity_poly.pdbx_strand_id
1 'polypeptide(L)'
;DTLDFSGFLAAYEDLIRKVKTNKLAVADFQGANISLTNPGTIGTVQSVPRLMPGQAVIVGVGSIDYPAEFQGADERTLGSIGVSKVITVTSTYDHRIIQGAESGLFLKRVHELLLGNHGFYDQVFKSLGVPYEAVEWRVDTNPVDREEAMLHKQMQVATLIRVHRVRGHLIADLDPLRWKEPHLPPELDPATYG
;
A
#
# COMPACT_ATOMS: atom_id res chain seq x y z
N ASP A 1 3.42 -21.12 2.54
CA ASP A 1 3.08 -20.22 1.41
C ASP A 1 1.73 -20.54 0.78
N THR A 2 0.69 -20.81 1.59
CA THR A 2 -0.61 -21.30 1.12
C THR A 2 -1.80 -20.43 1.54
N LEU A 3 -1.52 -19.27 2.13
CA LEU A 3 -2.54 -18.34 2.62
C LEU A 3 -2.84 -17.29 1.54
N ASP A 4 -4.11 -16.97 1.38
CA ASP A 4 -4.53 -15.72 0.75
C ASP A 4 -4.37 -14.56 1.76
N PHE A 5 -4.69 -13.33 1.34
CA PHE A 5 -4.49 -12.16 2.19
C PHE A 5 -5.35 -12.20 3.46
N SER A 6 -6.60 -12.65 3.34
CA SER A 6 -7.52 -12.79 4.48
C SER A 6 -7.00 -13.82 5.49
N GLY A 7 -6.51 -14.97 5.02
CA GLY A 7 -5.89 -15.99 5.86
C GLY A 7 -4.61 -15.48 6.53
N PHE A 8 -3.76 -14.74 5.80
CA PHE A 8 -2.59 -14.09 6.37
C PHE A 8 -2.97 -13.09 7.47
N LEU A 9 -3.94 -12.21 7.22
CA LEU A 9 -4.41 -11.21 8.19
C LEU A 9 -4.99 -11.89 9.44
N ALA A 10 -5.78 -12.94 9.28
CA ALA A 10 -6.34 -13.69 10.41
C ALA A 10 -5.24 -14.34 11.27
N ALA A 11 -4.23 -14.94 10.63
CA ALA A 11 -3.08 -15.52 11.34
C ALA A 11 -2.24 -14.43 12.06
N TYR A 12 -2.04 -13.28 11.41
CA TYR A 12 -1.37 -12.13 12.00
C TYR A 12 -2.12 -11.63 13.25
N GLU A 13 -3.44 -11.41 13.14
CA GLU A 13 -4.28 -10.95 14.25
C GLU A 13 -4.35 -11.95 15.41
N ASP A 14 -4.35 -13.25 15.13
CA ASP A 14 -4.27 -14.28 16.18
C ASP A 14 -2.95 -14.18 16.97
N LEU A 15 -1.83 -13.99 16.26
CA LEU A 15 -0.53 -13.78 16.90
C LEU A 15 -0.52 -12.51 17.75
N ILE A 16 -1.04 -11.39 17.24
CA ILE A 16 -1.18 -10.14 18.00
C ILE A 16 -2.06 -10.33 19.24
N ARG A 17 -3.15 -11.09 19.13
CA ARG A 17 -4.03 -11.41 20.26
C ARG A 17 -3.29 -12.22 21.33
N LYS A 18 -2.50 -13.22 20.94
CA LYS A 18 -1.66 -13.99 21.86
C LYS A 18 -0.63 -13.10 22.56
N VAL A 19 0.03 -12.20 21.82
CA VAL A 19 0.96 -11.20 22.39
C VAL A 19 0.24 -10.37 23.46
N LYS A 20 -0.89 -9.74 23.12
CA LYS A 20 -1.64 -8.86 24.03
C LYS A 20 -2.19 -9.59 25.26
N THR A 21 -2.49 -10.88 25.15
CA THR A 21 -3.02 -11.70 26.24
C THR A 21 -1.93 -12.50 26.99
N ASN A 22 -0.65 -12.30 26.67
CA ASN A 22 0.49 -13.05 27.21
C ASN A 22 0.36 -14.56 27.06
N LYS A 23 -0.19 -15.02 25.92
CA LYS A 23 -0.43 -16.45 25.60
C LYS A 23 0.49 -16.98 24.50
N LEU A 24 1.64 -16.34 24.27
CA LEU A 24 2.63 -16.85 23.33
C LEU A 24 3.23 -18.15 23.85
N ALA A 25 3.27 -19.17 23.00
CA ALA A 25 3.94 -20.43 23.26
C ALA A 25 5.36 -20.41 22.65
N VAL A 26 6.23 -21.31 23.12
CA VAL A 26 7.59 -21.47 22.56
C VAL A 26 7.57 -21.75 21.06
N ALA A 27 6.57 -22.50 20.59
CA ALA A 27 6.39 -22.80 19.18
C ALA A 27 6.15 -21.55 18.31
N ASP A 28 5.55 -20.48 18.85
CA ASP A 28 5.29 -19.24 18.10
C ASP A 28 6.60 -18.47 17.78
N PHE A 29 7.73 -18.79 18.44
CA PHE A 29 9.04 -18.17 18.22
C PHE A 29 9.95 -18.99 17.29
N GLN A 30 9.55 -20.19 16.89
CA GLN A 30 10.39 -21.12 16.12
C GLN A 30 10.08 -21.06 14.63
N GLY A 31 11.07 -21.41 13.80
CA GLY A 31 10.86 -21.62 12.36
C GLY A 31 10.74 -20.37 11.49
N ALA A 32 10.97 -19.18 12.05
CA ALA A 32 11.00 -17.94 11.26
C ALA A 32 12.18 -17.95 10.27
N ASN A 33 11.89 -17.78 8.98
CA ASN A 33 12.87 -17.75 7.88
C ASN A 33 13.25 -16.31 7.49
N ILE A 34 12.26 -15.42 7.45
CA ILE A 34 12.34 -13.99 7.17
C ILE A 34 11.60 -13.27 8.29
N SER A 35 12.11 -12.13 8.73
CA SER A 35 11.42 -11.26 9.68
C SER A 35 11.26 -9.84 9.15
N LEU A 36 10.22 -9.15 9.65
CA LEU A 36 9.94 -7.75 9.36
C LEU A 36 10.02 -6.96 10.67
N THR A 37 10.71 -5.83 10.63
CA THR A 37 10.79 -4.89 11.75
C THR A 37 10.39 -3.49 11.30
N ASN A 38 9.60 -2.78 12.11
CA ASN A 38 9.06 -1.46 11.78
C ASN A 38 9.49 -0.38 12.80
N PRO A 39 10.75 0.08 12.74
CA PRO A 39 11.19 1.25 13.49
C PRO A 39 10.59 2.56 12.97
N GLY A 40 9.91 2.56 11.82
CA GLY A 40 9.16 3.72 11.33
C GLY A 40 8.09 4.23 12.28
N THR A 41 7.55 3.35 13.14
CA THR A 41 6.58 3.72 14.20
C THR A 41 7.12 4.75 15.21
N ILE A 42 8.44 4.86 15.36
CA ILE A 42 9.11 5.83 16.23
C ILE A 42 9.85 6.93 15.43
N GLY A 43 9.54 7.09 14.14
CA GLY A 43 10.11 8.13 13.28
C GLY A 43 11.46 7.79 12.65
N THR A 44 11.91 6.52 12.72
CA THR A 44 13.18 6.13 12.10
C THR A 44 13.01 5.98 10.58
N VAL A 45 13.75 6.77 9.80
CA VAL A 45 13.73 6.69 8.32
C VAL A 45 14.39 5.41 7.82
N GLN A 46 15.54 5.02 8.38
CA GLN A 46 16.28 3.83 7.93
C GLN A 46 16.89 3.11 9.13
N SER A 47 16.86 1.77 9.09
CA SER A 47 17.55 0.93 10.07
C SER A 47 18.28 -0.22 9.37
N VAL A 48 19.40 -0.62 9.98
CA VAL A 48 20.17 -1.81 9.58
C VAL A 48 20.03 -2.83 10.70
N PRO A 49 18.98 -3.66 10.68
CA PRO A 49 18.76 -4.66 11.72
C PRO A 49 19.86 -5.71 11.73
N ARG A 50 20.16 -6.25 12.92
CA ARG A 50 21.08 -7.37 13.06
C ARG A 50 20.35 -8.68 12.79
N LEU A 51 20.85 -9.48 11.84
CA LEU A 51 20.33 -10.81 11.54
C LEU A 51 20.36 -11.72 12.78
N MET A 52 19.24 -12.38 13.03
CA MET A 52 19.12 -13.39 14.08
C MET A 52 19.63 -14.74 13.56
N PRO A 53 20.34 -15.54 14.38
CA PRO A 53 20.76 -16.88 13.97
C PRO A 53 19.57 -17.72 13.47
N GLY A 54 19.72 -18.34 12.30
CA GLY A 54 18.68 -19.14 11.65
C GLY A 54 17.78 -18.38 10.68
N GLN A 55 17.83 -17.04 10.64
CA GLN A 55 17.13 -16.23 9.65
C GLN A 55 18.05 -15.83 8.50
N ALA A 56 17.52 -15.81 7.28
CA ALA A 56 18.28 -15.44 6.08
C ALA A 56 18.18 -13.94 5.77
N VAL A 57 17.04 -13.32 6.09
CA VAL A 57 16.72 -11.93 5.76
C VAL A 57 15.92 -11.27 6.89
N ILE A 58 16.25 -10.01 7.20
CA ILE A 58 15.39 -9.11 7.96
C ILE A 58 15.07 -7.90 7.10
N VAL A 59 13.76 -7.60 6.97
CA VAL A 59 13.24 -6.43 6.26
C VAL A 59 12.97 -5.32 7.26
N GLY A 60 13.64 -4.19 7.10
CA GLY A 60 13.42 -2.99 7.89
C GLY A 60 12.46 -2.04 7.17
N VAL A 61 11.43 -1.57 7.89
CA VAL A 61 10.43 -0.64 7.38
C VAL A 61 10.58 0.70 8.10
N GLY A 62 10.95 1.73 7.35
CA GLY A 62 11.11 3.09 7.84
C GLY A 62 9.80 3.83 8.04
N SER A 63 9.88 5.08 8.51
CA SER A 63 8.73 5.97 8.64
C SER A 63 8.17 6.35 7.27
N ILE A 64 6.86 6.59 7.22
CA ILE A 64 6.18 7.17 6.06
C ILE A 64 6.22 8.68 6.23
N ASP A 65 7.08 9.34 5.47
CA ASP A 65 7.32 10.78 5.59
C ASP A 65 7.68 11.42 4.25
N TYR A 66 7.62 12.74 4.16
CA TYR A 66 8.12 13.46 3.00
C TYR A 66 9.65 13.33 2.90
N PRO A 67 10.22 13.38 1.67
CA PRO A 67 11.66 13.49 1.51
C PRO A 67 12.22 14.68 2.30
N ALA A 68 13.48 14.58 2.74
CA ALA A 68 14.10 15.54 3.68
C ALA A 68 14.02 17.00 3.18
N GLU A 69 14.11 17.20 1.88
CA GLU A 69 14.03 18.50 1.21
C GLU A 69 12.64 19.16 1.31
N PHE A 70 11.61 18.36 1.62
CA PHE A 70 10.20 18.75 1.61
C PHE A 70 9.52 18.69 2.98
N GLN A 71 10.20 18.20 4.03
CA GLN A 71 9.60 17.99 5.37
C GLN A 71 9.02 19.26 6.01
N GLY A 72 9.58 20.43 5.70
CA GLY A 72 9.11 21.73 6.20
C GLY A 72 8.21 22.51 5.25
N ALA A 73 7.87 21.94 4.09
CA ALA A 73 7.04 22.62 3.11
C ALA A 73 5.56 22.63 3.53
N ASP A 74 4.84 23.67 3.14
CA ASP A 74 3.39 23.74 3.34
C ASP A 74 2.69 22.63 2.53
N GLU A 75 1.72 21.95 3.15
CA GLU A 75 1.03 20.80 2.53
C GLU A 75 0.32 21.17 1.22
N ARG A 76 -0.19 22.40 1.08
CA ARG A 76 -0.81 22.85 -0.18
C ARG A 76 0.24 23.00 -1.26
N THR A 77 1.44 23.46 -0.90
CA THR A 77 2.56 23.53 -1.81
C THR A 77 2.96 22.13 -2.28
N LEU A 78 3.08 21.17 -1.36
CA LEU A 78 3.38 19.77 -1.68
C LEU A 78 2.34 19.16 -2.63
N GLY A 79 1.05 19.38 -2.36
CA GLY A 79 -0.04 18.98 -3.25
C GLY A 79 0.06 19.63 -4.64
N SER A 80 0.46 20.90 -4.73
CA SER A 80 0.57 21.62 -6.01
C SER A 80 1.71 21.13 -6.91
N ILE A 81 2.75 20.53 -6.34
CA ILE A 81 3.91 19.99 -7.06
C ILE A 81 3.91 18.45 -7.12
N GLY A 82 2.85 17.79 -6.63
CA GLY A 82 2.70 16.34 -6.69
C GLY A 82 3.70 15.56 -5.81
N VAL A 83 4.22 16.15 -4.74
CA VAL A 83 5.14 15.46 -3.83
C VAL A 83 4.34 14.64 -2.82
N SER A 84 4.68 13.36 -2.72
CA SER A 84 4.06 12.40 -1.79
C SER A 84 5.05 11.93 -0.73
N LYS A 85 4.50 11.33 0.33
CA LYS A 85 5.30 10.64 1.33
C LYS A 85 5.94 9.40 0.71
N VAL A 86 7.13 9.08 1.19
CA VAL A 86 7.90 7.91 0.81
C VAL A 86 8.13 7.02 2.02
N ILE A 87 8.48 5.76 1.76
CA ILE A 87 8.90 4.82 2.78
C ILE A 87 10.22 4.18 2.35
N THR A 88 11.18 4.12 3.26
CA THR A 88 12.45 3.43 3.03
C THR A 88 12.31 1.99 3.50
N VAL A 89 12.54 1.03 2.61
CA VAL A 89 12.56 -0.39 2.93
C VAL A 89 13.98 -0.91 2.80
N THR A 90 14.53 -1.48 3.86
CA THR A 90 15.87 -2.08 3.87
C THR A 90 15.79 -3.60 3.91
N SER A 91 16.79 -4.27 3.32
CA SER A 91 16.96 -5.70 3.38
C SER A 91 18.35 -6.00 3.94
N THR A 92 18.42 -6.49 5.18
CA THR A 92 19.66 -7.04 5.75
C THR A 92 19.64 -8.54 5.58
N TYR A 93 20.59 -9.07 4.81
CA TYR A 93 20.61 -10.46 4.37
C TYR A 93 21.97 -11.12 4.64
N ASP A 94 21.97 -12.44 4.78
CA ASP A 94 23.20 -13.21 4.92
C ASP A 94 23.92 -13.35 3.56
N HIS A 95 24.96 -12.53 3.36
CA HIS A 95 25.74 -12.50 2.13
C HIS A 95 26.48 -13.81 1.79
N ARG A 96 26.53 -14.77 2.72
CA ARG A 96 27.11 -16.10 2.47
C ARG A 96 26.22 -16.96 1.57
N ILE A 97 24.92 -16.66 1.55
CA ILE A 97 23.90 -17.45 0.83
C ILE A 97 23.04 -16.62 -0.13
N ILE A 98 22.95 -15.30 0.07
CA ILE A 98 22.17 -14.38 -0.77
C ILE A 98 23.09 -13.35 -1.41
N GLN A 99 22.95 -13.14 -2.71
CA GLN A 99 23.70 -12.13 -3.44
C GLN A 99 23.01 -10.76 -3.37
N GLY A 100 23.81 -9.68 -3.48
CA GLY A 100 23.26 -8.32 -3.45
C GLY A 100 22.29 -8.01 -4.58
N ALA A 101 22.48 -8.61 -5.76
CA ALA A 101 21.55 -8.50 -6.87
C ALA A 101 20.18 -9.14 -6.56
N GLU A 102 20.16 -10.28 -5.86
CA GLU A 102 18.92 -10.97 -5.48
C GLU A 102 18.15 -10.17 -4.43
N SER A 103 18.85 -9.62 -3.45
CA SER A 103 18.25 -8.72 -2.46
C SER A 103 17.69 -7.45 -3.11
N GLY A 104 18.39 -6.89 -4.11
CA GLY A 104 17.91 -5.76 -4.90
C GLY A 104 16.66 -6.09 -5.71
N LEU A 105 16.62 -7.27 -6.35
CA LEU A 105 15.42 -7.75 -7.07
C LEU A 105 14.24 -7.98 -6.13
N PHE A 106 14.49 -8.51 -4.92
CA PHE A 106 13.46 -8.65 -3.90
C PHE A 106 12.85 -7.29 -3.52
N LEU A 107 13.68 -6.27 -3.23
CA LEU A 107 13.19 -4.92 -2.90
C LEU A 107 12.47 -4.27 -4.09
N LYS A 108 12.96 -4.46 -5.32
CA LYS A 108 12.28 -4.02 -6.54
C LYS A 108 10.89 -4.66 -6.65
N ARG A 109 10.77 -5.96 -6.39
CA ARG A 109 9.50 -6.68 -6.42
C ARG A 109 8.53 -6.14 -5.37
N VAL A 110 8.99 -5.88 -4.15
CA VAL A 110 8.18 -5.24 -3.10
C VAL A 110 7.68 -3.87 -3.54
N HIS A 111 8.56 -3.04 -4.11
CA HIS A 111 8.18 -1.73 -4.65
C HIS A 111 7.10 -1.83 -5.73
N GLU A 112 7.27 -2.73 -6.71
CA GLU A 112 6.27 -2.96 -7.75
C GLU A 112 4.91 -3.39 -7.16
N LEU A 113 4.90 -4.34 -6.21
CA LEU A 113 3.67 -4.79 -5.56
C LEU A 113 2.97 -3.64 -4.81
N LEU A 114 3.72 -2.80 -4.09
CA LEU A 114 3.17 -1.67 -3.35
C LEU A 114 2.67 -0.53 -4.24
N LEU A 115 3.15 -0.44 -5.50
CA LEU A 115 2.55 0.42 -6.53
C LEU A 115 1.29 -0.18 -7.17
N GLY A 116 0.89 -1.39 -6.77
CA GLY A 116 -0.29 -2.09 -7.31
C GLY A 116 0.01 -2.97 -8.52
N ASN A 117 1.26 -3.07 -8.97
CA ASN A 117 1.60 -3.96 -10.08
C ASN A 117 1.29 -5.42 -9.72
N HIS A 118 1.16 -6.25 -10.75
CA HIS A 118 0.88 -7.69 -10.62
C HIS A 118 -0.49 -7.98 -9.98
N GLY A 119 -1.43 -7.03 -10.07
CA GLY A 119 -2.78 -7.14 -9.50
C GLY A 119 -2.77 -7.30 -7.98
N PHE A 120 -1.77 -6.72 -7.30
CA PHE A 120 -1.56 -6.94 -5.86
C PHE A 120 -2.76 -6.43 -5.05
N TYR A 121 -3.15 -5.17 -5.23
CA TYR A 121 -4.29 -4.62 -4.49
C TYR A 121 -5.63 -5.22 -4.93
N ASP A 122 -5.78 -5.63 -6.19
CA ASP A 122 -7.00 -6.35 -6.63
C ASP A 122 -7.17 -7.68 -5.88
N GLN A 123 -6.08 -8.44 -5.72
CA GLN A 123 -6.09 -9.68 -4.94
C GLN A 123 -6.36 -9.41 -3.45
N VAL A 124 -5.79 -8.35 -2.89
CA VAL A 124 -6.04 -7.93 -1.50
C VAL A 124 -7.53 -7.57 -1.32
N PHE A 125 -8.08 -6.73 -2.19
CA PHE A 125 -9.47 -6.27 -2.13
C PHE A 125 -10.43 -7.45 -2.29
N LYS A 126 -10.16 -8.33 -3.26
CA LYS A 126 -10.95 -9.55 -3.48
C LYS A 126 -10.92 -10.47 -2.26
N SER A 127 -9.74 -10.71 -1.68
CA SER A 127 -9.59 -11.57 -0.50
C SER A 127 -10.27 -10.99 0.74
N LEU A 128 -10.28 -9.66 0.89
CA LEU A 128 -11.00 -8.97 1.98
C LEU A 128 -12.49 -8.75 1.70
N GLY A 129 -12.98 -9.09 0.50
CA GLY A 129 -14.35 -8.85 0.09
C GLY A 129 -14.70 -7.35 0.02
N VAL A 130 -13.74 -6.50 -0.35
CA VAL A 130 -13.98 -5.07 -0.61
C VAL A 130 -14.76 -4.96 -1.93
N PRO A 131 -15.94 -4.31 -1.96
CA PRO A 131 -16.81 -4.29 -3.13
C PRO A 131 -16.45 -3.18 -4.13
N TYR A 132 -15.19 -2.76 -4.17
CA TYR A 132 -14.72 -1.65 -5.00
C TYR A 132 -13.44 -2.04 -5.73
N GLU A 133 -13.13 -1.36 -6.82
CA GLU A 133 -11.84 -1.50 -7.51
C GLU A 133 -10.75 -0.73 -6.74
N ALA A 134 -9.53 -1.27 -6.71
CA ALA A 134 -8.42 -0.62 -6.04
C ALA A 134 -7.94 0.61 -6.82
N VAL A 135 -7.47 1.64 -6.10
CA VAL A 135 -6.88 2.81 -6.75
C VAL A 135 -5.58 2.41 -7.46
N GLU A 136 -5.48 2.79 -8.73
CA GLU A 136 -4.29 2.53 -9.54
C GLU A 136 -3.26 3.66 -9.41
N TRP A 137 -1.97 3.29 -9.42
CA TRP A 137 -0.89 4.25 -9.55
C TRP A 137 -0.83 4.80 -10.98
N ARG A 138 -1.06 6.12 -11.13
CA ARG A 138 -1.05 6.80 -12.42
C ARG A 138 -0.11 8.00 -12.40
N VAL A 139 0.39 8.37 -13.58
CA VAL A 139 1.18 9.58 -13.76
C VAL A 139 0.24 10.79 -13.72
N ASP A 140 0.56 11.78 -12.90
CA ASP A 140 -0.22 13.02 -12.80
C ASP A 140 -0.17 13.80 -14.11
N THR A 141 -1.33 14.32 -14.51
CA THR A 141 -1.48 15.28 -15.60
C THR A 141 -1.54 16.70 -15.01
N ASN A 142 -0.38 17.36 -14.96
CA ASN A 142 -0.24 18.73 -14.45
C ASN A 142 0.42 19.63 -15.51
N PRO A 143 -0.36 20.26 -16.41
CA PRO A 143 0.18 21.10 -17.48
C PRO A 143 0.76 22.42 -16.94
N VAL A 144 1.55 23.10 -17.78
CA VAL A 144 2.25 24.34 -17.42
C VAL A 144 1.28 25.48 -17.12
N ASP A 145 0.13 25.55 -17.81
CA ASP A 145 -0.96 26.48 -17.49
C ASP A 145 -1.79 25.94 -16.32
N ARG A 146 -1.40 26.34 -15.11
CA ARG A 146 -2.01 25.85 -13.87
C ARG A 146 -3.42 26.39 -13.62
N GLU A 147 -3.73 27.60 -14.07
CA GLU A 147 -5.04 28.21 -13.81
C GLU A 147 -6.13 27.57 -14.68
N GLU A 148 -5.89 27.45 -15.99
CA GLU A 148 -6.84 26.81 -16.90
C GLU A 148 -7.03 25.33 -16.53
N ALA A 149 -5.94 24.63 -16.19
CA ALA A 149 -6.00 23.24 -15.80
C ALA A 149 -6.73 23.01 -14.46
N MET A 150 -6.54 23.89 -13.47
CA MET A 150 -7.30 23.83 -12.22
C MET A 150 -8.79 24.06 -12.46
N LEU A 151 -9.16 25.02 -13.31
CA LEU A 151 -10.55 25.26 -13.66
C LEU A 151 -11.16 24.04 -14.36
N HIS A 152 -10.44 23.46 -15.31
CA HIS A 152 -10.87 22.23 -15.98
C HIS A 152 -11.07 21.08 -14.99
N LYS A 153 -10.08 20.80 -14.11
CA LYS A 153 -10.21 19.77 -13.06
C LYS A 153 -11.41 20.04 -12.14
N GLN A 154 -11.67 21.30 -11.75
CA GLN A 154 -12.84 21.66 -10.94
C GLN A 154 -14.17 21.34 -11.65
N MET A 155 -14.28 21.62 -12.95
CA MET A 155 -15.46 21.27 -13.74
C MET A 155 -15.67 19.76 -13.81
N GLN A 156 -14.59 19.00 -13.95
CA GLN A 156 -14.64 17.54 -14.01
C GLN A 156 -15.03 16.93 -12.65
N VAL A 157 -14.51 17.47 -11.54
CA VAL A 157 -14.96 17.10 -10.18
C VAL A 157 -16.44 17.40 -9.97
N ALA A 158 -16.92 18.59 -10.40
CA ALA A 158 -18.34 18.92 -10.32
C ALA A 158 -19.21 17.96 -11.14
N THR A 159 -18.72 17.52 -12.30
CA THR A 159 -19.36 16.50 -13.14
C THR A 159 -19.40 15.15 -12.42
N LEU A 160 -18.29 14.71 -11.84
CA LEU A 160 -18.19 13.46 -11.08
C LEU A 160 -19.16 13.45 -9.88
N ILE A 161 -19.25 14.56 -9.13
CA ILE A 161 -20.22 14.73 -8.03
C ILE A 161 -21.65 14.58 -8.55
N ARG A 162 -21.99 15.23 -9.68
CA ARG A 162 -23.31 15.10 -10.29
C ARG A 162 -23.61 13.65 -10.68
N VAL A 163 -22.67 12.97 -11.33
CA VAL A 163 -22.86 11.58 -11.76
C VAL A 163 -23.02 10.66 -10.54
N HIS A 164 -22.23 10.83 -9.48
CA HIS A 164 -22.41 10.10 -8.23
C HIS A 164 -23.79 10.31 -7.60
N ARG A 165 -24.33 11.54 -7.62
CA ARG A 165 -25.68 11.82 -7.11
C ARG A 165 -26.78 11.12 -7.92
N VAL A 166 -26.61 10.99 -9.23
CA VAL A 166 -27.63 10.41 -10.13
C VAL A 166 -27.49 8.90 -10.23
N ARG A 167 -26.27 8.37 -10.35
CA ARG A 167 -25.96 6.98 -10.70
C ARG A 167 -25.11 6.25 -9.65
N GLY A 168 -24.75 6.87 -8.53
CA GLY A 168 -23.95 6.24 -7.48
C GLY A 168 -24.62 4.98 -6.89
N HIS A 169 -25.93 4.84 -7.03
CA HIS A 169 -26.65 3.62 -6.71
C HIS A 169 -26.19 2.38 -7.51
N LEU A 170 -25.49 2.56 -8.64
CA LEU A 170 -24.94 1.46 -9.44
C LEU A 170 -23.71 0.80 -8.82
N ILE A 171 -22.96 1.53 -8.00
CA ILE A 171 -21.74 1.05 -7.30
C ILE A 171 -22.01 0.84 -5.80
N ALA A 172 -23.26 0.93 -5.38
CA ALA A 172 -23.64 0.71 -3.99
C ALA A 172 -23.65 -0.79 -3.68
N ASP A 173 -23.01 -1.18 -2.58
CA ASP A 173 -23.00 -2.55 -2.07
C ASP A 173 -24.33 -2.86 -1.36
N LEU A 174 -25.38 -3.08 -2.16
CA LEU A 174 -26.76 -3.30 -1.69
C LEU A 174 -27.18 -4.77 -1.69
N ASP A 175 -26.46 -5.64 -2.40
CA ASP A 175 -26.80 -7.06 -2.49
C ASP A 175 -26.05 -7.87 -1.41
N PRO A 176 -26.74 -8.42 -0.40
CA PRO A 176 -26.10 -9.22 0.65
C PRO A 176 -25.50 -10.53 0.12
N LEU A 177 -25.91 -11.00 -1.05
CA LEU A 177 -25.37 -12.23 -1.66
C LEU A 177 -24.15 -11.96 -2.54
N ARG A 178 -23.89 -10.70 -2.91
CA ARG A 178 -22.80 -10.26 -3.80
C ARG A 178 -22.62 -11.17 -5.01
N TRP A 179 -23.73 -11.50 -5.68
CA TRP A 179 -23.73 -12.46 -6.80
C TRP A 179 -22.97 -11.99 -8.05
N LYS A 180 -22.77 -10.67 -8.17
CA LYS A 180 -22.02 -10.03 -9.25
C LYS A 180 -20.72 -9.51 -8.70
N GLU A 181 -19.65 -9.70 -9.47
CA GLU A 181 -18.38 -9.05 -9.19
C GLU A 181 -18.57 -7.52 -9.28
N PRO A 182 -18.03 -6.74 -8.32
CA PRO A 182 -18.05 -5.31 -8.41
C PRO A 182 -17.39 -4.84 -9.69
N HIS A 183 -18.01 -3.88 -10.36
CA HIS A 183 -17.44 -3.23 -11.53
C HIS A 183 -17.70 -1.74 -11.42
N LEU A 184 -16.65 -0.93 -11.58
CA LEU A 184 -16.75 0.52 -11.58
C LEU A 184 -17.14 1.01 -12.98
N PRO A 185 -18.35 1.54 -13.19
CA PRO A 185 -18.73 2.11 -14.48
C PRO A 185 -17.82 3.29 -14.83
N PRO A 186 -17.41 3.47 -16.10
CA PRO A 186 -16.50 4.54 -16.49
C PRO A 186 -16.97 5.93 -16.04
N GLU A 187 -18.27 6.22 -16.06
CA GLU A 187 -18.81 7.51 -15.62
C GLU A 187 -18.68 7.79 -14.11
N LEU A 188 -18.36 6.78 -13.30
CA LEU A 188 -18.15 6.90 -11.85
C LEU A 188 -16.67 6.78 -11.48
N ASP A 189 -15.80 6.41 -12.43
CA ASP A 189 -14.36 6.34 -12.22
C ASP A 189 -13.75 7.75 -12.32
N PRO A 190 -13.20 8.31 -11.22
CA PRO A 190 -12.51 9.60 -11.24
C PRO A 190 -11.40 9.66 -12.28
N ALA A 191 -10.79 8.52 -12.62
CA ALA A 191 -9.65 8.46 -13.51
C ALA A 191 -10.02 8.61 -15.00
N THR A 192 -11.32 8.68 -15.32
CA THR A 192 -11.82 9.05 -16.67
C THR A 192 -12.00 10.56 -16.86
N TYR A 193 -11.81 11.34 -15.78
CA TYR A 193 -12.14 12.76 -15.71
C TYR A 193 -10.91 13.70 -15.77
N GLY A 194 -9.70 13.17 -15.96
CA GLY A 194 -8.45 13.96 -16.06
C GLY A 194 -7.86 14.30 -14.70
#